data_AF-I3UHK6-F1
#
_entry.id   AF-I3UHK6-F1
#
_cell.length_a   1.000
_cell.length_b   1.000
_cell.length_c   1.000
_cell.angle_alpha   90.00
_cell.angle_beta   90.00
_cell.angle_gamma   90.00
#
_symmetry.space_group_name_H-M   'P 1'
#
loop_
_entity.id
_entity.type
_entity.pdbx_description
1 polymer ?
#
loop_
_entity_poly.entity_id
_entity_poly.type
_entity_poly.pdbx_seq_one_letter_code
_entity_poly.pdbx_strand_id
1 'polypeptide(L)'
;MGREVGPRVAARFGRSLLELGGNNAIIVSQSADLDLAVRGILFGAIGTCGQRCTSTRRIIAHRDVVQELTARLKKAYASATIGSPLEAGTLVGPLIDQAAFEAMQNALGQATEQGGTVTGASAHCKSASPMHSMSGRPLSKCPGRQTSCVTKHSRPFCTS
;
A
#
# COMPACT_ATOMS: atom_id res chain seq x y z
N MET A 1 7.55 2.35 -18.61
CA MET A 1 8.98 1.94 -18.59
C MET A 1 9.17 0.55 -19.19
N GLY A 2 8.95 -0.57 -18.48
CA GLY A 2 9.28 -1.92 -19.01
C GLY A 2 8.75 -2.25 -20.41
N ARG A 3 7.47 -1.94 -20.68
CA ARG A 3 6.82 -2.07 -22.01
C ARG A 3 7.53 -1.29 -23.13
N GLU A 4 8.18 -0.16 -22.81
CA GLU A 4 8.94 0.66 -23.77
C GLU A 4 10.37 0.15 -23.95
N VAL A 5 10.99 -0.34 -22.87
CA VAL A 5 12.41 -0.75 -22.86
C VAL A 5 12.60 -2.10 -23.53
N GLY A 6 11.73 -3.08 -23.27
CA GLY A 6 11.82 -4.43 -23.85
C GLY A 6 11.99 -4.44 -25.38
N PRO A 7 11.07 -3.82 -26.16
CA PRO A 7 11.18 -3.76 -27.62
C PRO A 7 12.46 -3.07 -28.12
N ARG A 8 12.91 -2.00 -27.44
CA ARG A 8 14.15 -1.28 -27.81
C ARG A 8 15.42 -2.09 -27.59
N VAL A 9 15.44 -2.97 -26.58
CA VAL A 9 16.55 -3.89 -26.36
C VAL A 9 16.50 -5.06 -27.35
N ALA A 10 15.31 -5.59 -27.64
CA ALA A 10 15.11 -6.64 -28.64
C ALA A 10 15.50 -6.23 -30.06
N ALA A 11 15.26 -4.97 -30.45
CA ALA A 11 15.60 -4.43 -31.78
C ALA A 11 17.10 -4.48 -32.13
N ARG A 12 17.97 -4.63 -31.13
CA ARG A 12 19.43 -4.82 -31.28
C ARG A 12 19.90 -6.21 -30.84
N PHE A 13 19.00 -7.20 -30.89
CA PHE A 13 19.22 -8.59 -30.45
C PHE A 13 19.73 -8.73 -29.00
N GLY A 14 19.46 -7.74 -28.14
CA GLY A 14 19.86 -7.76 -26.74
C GLY A 14 18.92 -8.62 -25.89
N ARG A 15 19.48 -9.33 -24.90
CA ARG A 15 18.71 -9.98 -23.83
C ARG A 15 18.39 -8.96 -22.74
N SER A 16 17.18 -9.04 -22.16
CA SER A 16 16.78 -8.21 -21.02
C SER A 16 16.14 -9.04 -19.91
N LEU A 17 16.30 -8.60 -18.67
CA LEU A 17 15.57 -9.04 -17.49
C LEU A 17 14.98 -7.78 -16.86
N LEU A 18 13.66 -7.77 -16.64
CA LEU A 18 12.90 -6.56 -16.30
C LEU A 18 12.14 -6.75 -14.99
N GLU A 19 12.73 -6.30 -13.89
CA GLU A 19 12.06 -6.22 -12.58
C GLU A 19 11.09 -5.02 -12.55
N LEU A 20 9.79 -5.29 -12.46
CA LEU A 20 8.73 -4.30 -12.56
C LEU A 20 7.90 -4.22 -11.27
N GLY A 21 6.86 -3.38 -11.26
CA GLY A 21 5.95 -3.27 -10.11
C GLY A 21 5.01 -4.48 -9.98
N GLY A 22 4.78 -4.95 -8.75
CA GLY A 22 3.79 -5.98 -8.43
C GLY A 22 2.49 -5.42 -7.82
N ASN A 23 1.38 -6.15 -7.97
CA ASN A 23 0.10 -5.87 -7.31
C ASN A 23 -0.24 -6.96 -6.28
N ASN A 24 0.67 -7.12 -5.32
CA ASN A 24 0.75 -8.32 -4.49
C ASN A 24 -0.42 -8.41 -3.51
N ALA A 25 -0.93 -9.62 -3.33
CA ALA A 25 -1.99 -9.93 -2.40
C ALA A 25 -1.50 -10.89 -1.31
N ILE A 26 -2.05 -10.77 -0.11
CA ILE A 26 -2.04 -11.82 0.90
C ILE A 26 -3.43 -12.45 0.93
N ILE A 27 -3.49 -13.78 0.91
CA ILE A 27 -4.73 -14.55 1.06
C ILE A 27 -4.77 -15.09 2.49
N VAL A 28 -5.87 -14.84 3.20
CA VAL A 28 -6.08 -15.28 4.60
C VAL A 28 -7.22 -16.29 4.62
N SER A 29 -6.91 -17.57 4.86
CA SER A 29 -7.90 -18.64 4.99
C SER A 29 -8.65 -18.57 6.32
N GLN A 30 -9.70 -19.39 6.46
CA GLN A 30 -10.46 -19.53 7.71
C GLN A 30 -9.61 -20.03 8.89
N SER A 31 -8.62 -20.89 8.60
CA SER A 31 -7.73 -21.52 9.59
C SER A 31 -6.40 -20.79 9.80
N ALA A 32 -6.26 -19.57 9.27
CA ALA A 32 -5.02 -18.81 9.38
C ALA A 32 -4.77 -18.31 10.81
N ASP A 33 -3.53 -18.39 11.28
CA ASP A 33 -3.06 -17.66 12.45
C ASP A 33 -3.20 -16.16 12.19
N LEU A 34 -4.18 -15.51 12.82
CA LEU A 34 -4.46 -14.10 12.64
C LEU A 34 -3.40 -13.19 13.26
N ASP A 35 -2.65 -13.64 14.28
CA ASP A 35 -1.59 -12.85 14.89
C ASP A 35 -0.31 -12.86 14.04
N LEU A 36 0.00 -13.98 13.40
CA LEU A 36 1.00 -14.03 12.32
C LEU A 36 0.54 -13.21 11.10
N ALA A 37 -0.72 -13.39 10.66
CA ALA A 37 -1.26 -12.68 9.49
C ALA A 37 -1.22 -11.17 9.68
N VAL A 38 -1.73 -10.63 10.80
CA VAL A 38 -1.75 -9.18 11.08
C VAL A 38 -0.33 -8.60 11.05
N ARG A 39 0.66 -9.26 11.67
CA ARG A 39 2.07 -8.81 11.66
C ARG A 39 2.66 -8.81 10.25
N GLY A 40 2.51 -9.91 9.51
CA GLY A 40 3.04 -10.04 8.15
C GLY A 40 2.39 -9.06 7.16
N ILE A 41 1.06 -8.88 7.27
CA ILE A 41 0.28 -7.93 6.47
C ILE A 41 0.72 -6.50 6.76
N LEU A 42 0.80 -6.10 8.03
CA LEU A 42 1.23 -4.75 8.43
C LEU A 42 2.63 -4.45 7.88
N PHE A 43 3.61 -5.31 8.17
CA PHE A 43 4.99 -5.13 7.69
C PHE A 43 5.08 -5.10 6.16
N GLY A 44 4.35 -5.98 5.46
CA GLY A 44 4.29 -6.03 4.01
C GLY A 44 3.68 -4.77 3.39
N ALA A 45 2.69 -4.17 4.05
CA ALA A 45 1.92 -3.03 3.55
C ALA A 45 2.55 -1.65 3.83
N ILE A 46 3.09 -1.44 5.04
CA ILE A 46 3.58 -0.12 5.50
C ILE A 46 5.11 0.02 5.47
N GLY A 47 5.85 -1.10 5.47
CA GLY A 47 7.31 -1.07 5.46
C GLY A 47 7.86 -0.24 4.30
N THR A 48 8.80 0.66 4.57
CA THR A 48 9.32 1.67 3.61
C THR A 48 8.22 2.53 2.95
N CYS A 49 7.20 2.91 3.72
CA CYS A 49 5.99 3.61 3.24
C CYS A 49 5.23 2.84 2.11
N GLY A 50 5.39 1.50 2.08
CA GLY A 50 4.85 0.64 1.03
C GLY A 50 5.56 0.75 -0.33
N GLN A 51 6.67 1.48 -0.45
CA GLN A 51 7.37 1.77 -1.71
C GLN A 51 8.30 0.63 -2.19
N ARG A 52 7.79 -0.62 -2.21
CA ARG A 52 8.49 -1.81 -2.72
C ARG A 52 7.69 -2.44 -3.86
N CYS A 53 8.40 -3.12 -4.78
CA CYS A 53 7.77 -3.98 -5.79
C CYS A 53 6.98 -5.14 -5.15
N THR A 54 7.46 -5.64 -4.01
CA THR A 54 6.89 -6.75 -3.22
C THR A 54 5.88 -6.35 -2.14
N SER A 55 5.64 -5.05 -1.90
CA SER A 55 4.69 -4.62 -0.86
C SER A 55 3.30 -5.21 -1.05
N THR A 56 2.64 -5.59 0.04
CA THR A 56 1.24 -6.01 0.03
C THR A 56 0.36 -4.82 -0.36
N ARG A 57 -0.51 -5.01 -1.35
CA ARG A 57 -1.46 -3.98 -1.82
C ARG A 57 -2.91 -4.41 -1.68
N ARG A 58 -3.15 -5.72 -1.57
CA ARG A 58 -4.48 -6.33 -1.45
C ARG A 58 -4.50 -7.37 -0.33
N ILE A 59 -5.61 -7.46 0.39
CA ILE A 59 -5.94 -8.63 1.21
C ILE A 59 -7.19 -9.28 0.64
N ILE A 60 -7.14 -10.59 0.46
CA ILE A 60 -8.30 -11.43 0.14
C ILE A 60 -8.51 -12.34 1.35
N ALA A 61 -9.55 -12.10 2.14
CA ALA A 61 -9.76 -12.81 3.41
C ALA A 61 -11.02 -13.67 3.37
N HIS A 62 -11.00 -14.81 4.07
CA HIS A 62 -12.19 -15.63 4.22
C HIS A 62 -13.29 -14.84 4.95
N ARG A 63 -14.55 -14.98 4.49
CA ARG A 63 -15.74 -14.29 5.02
C ARG A 63 -15.89 -14.37 6.54
N ASP A 64 -15.46 -15.49 7.14
CA ASP A 64 -15.59 -15.72 8.59
C ASP A 64 -14.51 -15.00 9.41
N VAL A 65 -13.36 -14.64 8.83
CA VAL A 65 -12.24 -13.97 9.54
C VAL A 65 -12.06 -12.50 9.13
N VAL A 66 -12.66 -12.05 8.03
CA VAL A 66 -12.41 -10.71 7.45
C VAL A 66 -12.79 -9.57 8.40
N GLN A 67 -13.83 -9.74 9.22
CA GLN A 67 -14.26 -8.71 10.18
C GLN A 67 -13.24 -8.52 11.30
N GLU A 68 -12.84 -9.62 11.94
CA GLU A 68 -11.83 -9.63 13.00
C GLU A 68 -10.47 -9.15 12.49
N LEU A 69 -10.01 -9.69 11.35
CA LEU A 69 -8.78 -9.27 10.71
C LEU A 69 -8.78 -7.75 10.42
N THR A 70 -9.89 -7.20 9.93
CA THR A 70 -10.03 -5.76 9.68
C THR A 70 -9.93 -4.96 10.98
N ALA A 71 -10.55 -5.42 12.07
CA ALA A 71 -10.48 -4.76 13.38
C ALA A 71 -9.06 -4.78 13.96
N ARG A 72 -8.40 -5.95 13.95
CA ARG A 72 -7.00 -6.11 14.40
C ARG A 72 -6.05 -5.23 13.57
N LEU A 73 -6.22 -5.19 12.24
CA LEU A 73 -5.41 -4.34 11.35
C LEU A 73 -5.62 -2.85 11.63
N LYS A 74 -6.86 -2.36 11.80
CA LYS A 74 -7.11 -0.96 12.17
C LYS A 74 -6.36 -0.54 13.43
N LYS A 75 -6.37 -1.37 14.48
CA LYS A 75 -5.63 -1.14 15.71
C LYS A 75 -4.12 -1.12 15.48
N ALA A 76 -3.59 -2.07 14.69
CA ALA A 76 -2.16 -2.16 14.38
C ALA A 76 -1.66 -0.97 13.55
N TYR A 77 -2.44 -0.51 12.56
CA TYR A 77 -2.14 0.71 11.79
C TYR A 77 -2.14 1.96 12.66
N ALA A 78 -3.06 2.07 13.63
CA ALA A 78 -3.10 3.20 14.57
C ALA A 78 -1.88 3.25 15.52
N SER A 79 -1.21 2.13 15.77
CA SER A 79 0.03 2.07 16.56
C SER A 79 1.32 2.36 15.77
N ALA A 80 1.24 2.59 14.46
CA ALA A 80 2.44 2.79 13.63
C ALA A 80 2.97 4.23 13.74
N THR A 81 4.15 4.40 14.34
CA THR A 81 4.84 5.71 14.41
C THR A 81 5.25 6.19 13.02
N ILE A 82 4.69 7.32 12.58
CA ILE A 82 5.05 8.02 11.35
C ILE A 82 5.93 9.23 11.72
N GLY A 83 7.10 9.35 11.11
CA GLY A 83 8.08 10.36 11.49
C GLY A 83 9.31 10.39 10.57
N SER A 84 10.33 11.14 10.98
CA SER A 84 11.59 11.22 10.23
C SER A 84 12.31 9.87 10.25
N PRO A 85 12.90 9.41 9.13
CA PRO A 85 13.72 8.18 9.13
C PRO A 85 15.01 8.31 9.95
N LEU A 86 15.36 9.52 10.41
CA LEU A 86 16.48 9.78 11.32
C LEU A 86 16.10 9.67 12.81
N GLU A 87 14.80 9.64 13.12
CA GLU A 87 14.30 9.56 14.51
C GLU A 87 14.17 8.10 14.96
N ALA A 88 14.76 7.78 16.12
CA ALA A 88 14.62 6.47 16.73
C ALA A 88 13.15 6.18 17.07
N GLY A 89 12.65 5.00 16.68
CA GLY A 89 11.26 4.59 16.89
C GLY A 89 10.30 4.96 15.75
N THR A 90 10.73 5.68 14.72
CA THR A 90 9.95 5.83 13.48
C THR A 90 9.82 4.47 12.78
N LEU A 91 8.57 4.05 12.52
CA LEU A 91 8.27 2.82 11.79
C LEU A 91 7.95 3.09 10.31
N VAL A 92 7.40 4.27 10.01
CA VAL A 92 6.97 4.67 8.66
C VAL A 92 7.54 6.05 8.31
N GLY A 93 8.49 6.07 7.38
CA GLY A 93 9.01 7.30 6.78
C GLY A 93 8.10 7.91 5.70
N PRO A 94 8.55 8.99 5.02
CA PRO A 94 7.76 9.67 4.01
C PRO A 94 7.67 8.88 2.69
N LEU A 95 6.83 9.37 1.78
CA LEU A 95 6.93 9.02 0.36
C LEU A 95 8.17 9.69 -0.25
N ILE A 96 8.64 9.16 -1.38
CA ILE A 96 9.91 9.60 -1.99
C ILE A 96 9.90 11.07 -2.44
N ASP A 97 8.77 11.55 -2.95
CA ASP A 97 8.61 12.91 -3.47
C ASP A 97 7.13 13.38 -3.42
N GLN A 98 6.92 14.65 -3.79
CA GLN A 98 5.60 15.28 -3.81
C GLN A 98 4.65 14.68 -4.87
N ALA A 99 5.16 14.30 -6.05
CA ALA A 99 4.34 13.67 -7.09
C ALA A 99 3.81 12.30 -6.63
N ALA A 100 4.60 11.56 -5.84
CA ALA A 100 4.19 10.33 -5.19
C ALA A 100 3.13 10.59 -4.11
N PHE A 101 3.26 11.67 -3.32
CA PHE A 101 2.23 12.07 -2.35
C PHE A 101 0.90 12.40 -3.03
N GLU A 102 0.90 13.23 -4.07
CA GLU A 102 -0.29 13.60 -4.83
C GLU A 102 -0.94 12.37 -5.49
N ALA A 103 -0.15 11.49 -6.09
CA ALA A 103 -0.64 10.22 -6.59
C ALA A 103 -1.25 9.30 -5.50
N MET A 104 -0.85 9.45 -4.22
CA MET A 104 -1.53 8.77 -3.11
C MET A 104 -2.87 9.42 -2.80
N GLN A 105 -2.94 10.74 -2.66
CA GLN A 105 -4.18 11.46 -2.37
C GLN A 105 -5.23 11.20 -3.47
N ASN A 106 -4.82 11.29 -4.74
CA ASN A 106 -5.69 11.02 -5.89
C ASN A 106 -6.23 9.58 -5.90
N ALA A 107 -5.41 8.59 -5.55
CA ALA A 107 -5.85 7.20 -5.46
C ALA A 107 -6.80 6.96 -4.27
N LEU A 108 -6.68 7.74 -3.19
CA LEU A 108 -7.59 7.68 -2.04
C LEU A 108 -8.93 8.35 -2.32
N GLY A 109 -8.92 9.47 -3.05
CA GLY A 109 -10.14 10.10 -3.59
C GLY A 109 -10.91 9.13 -4.47
N GLN A 110 -10.26 8.56 -5.49
CA GLN A 110 -10.83 7.55 -6.38
C GLN A 110 -11.36 6.31 -5.63
N ALA A 111 -10.65 5.83 -4.60
CA ALA A 111 -11.12 4.72 -3.78
C ALA A 111 -12.44 5.07 -3.06
N THR A 112 -12.57 6.30 -2.56
CA THR A 112 -13.75 6.80 -1.84
C THR A 112 -14.92 7.03 -2.78
N GLU A 113 -14.68 7.67 -3.94
CA GLU A 113 -15.66 7.85 -5.02
C GLU A 113 -16.24 6.53 -5.52
N GLN A 114 -15.43 5.47 -5.54
CA GLN A 114 -15.82 4.11 -5.91
C GLN A 114 -16.52 3.33 -4.77
N GLY A 115 -16.96 4.02 -3.71
CA GLY A 115 -17.67 3.44 -2.56
C GLY A 115 -16.77 2.74 -1.54
N GLY A 116 -15.46 2.93 -1.62
CA GLY A 116 -14.50 2.37 -0.66
C GLY A 116 -14.43 3.18 0.64
N THR A 117 -14.26 2.48 1.76
CA THR A 117 -14.08 3.13 3.07
C THR A 117 -12.59 3.25 3.39
N VAL A 118 -12.05 4.47 3.40
CA VAL A 118 -10.66 4.74 3.81
C VAL A 118 -10.56 4.86 5.34
N THR A 119 -9.57 4.22 5.95
CA THR A 119 -9.31 4.22 7.40
C THR A 119 -7.82 4.32 7.70
N GLY A 120 -7.45 4.98 8.81
CA GLY A 120 -6.04 5.26 9.12
C GLY A 120 -5.38 6.35 8.24
N ALA A 121 -6.15 7.07 7.43
CA ALA A 121 -5.69 8.21 6.65
C ALA A 121 -5.64 9.49 7.48
N SER A 122 -4.68 9.59 8.40
CA SER A 122 -4.29 10.87 8.98
C SER A 122 -3.07 11.40 8.22
N ALA A 123 -3.31 12.35 7.33
CA ALA A 123 -2.26 13.10 6.65
C ALA A 123 -1.49 13.93 7.69
N HIS A 124 -0.32 13.46 8.08
CA HIS A 124 0.51 14.07 9.13
C HIS A 124 1.53 15.02 8.51
N CYS A 125 1.05 16.15 7.98
CA CYS A 125 1.96 17.22 7.56
C CYS A 125 2.47 17.99 8.80
N LYS A 126 3.47 17.43 9.51
CA LYS A 126 4.26 18.19 10.48
C LYS A 126 5.25 19.08 9.70
N SER A 127 4.96 20.37 9.66
CA SER A 127 5.76 21.39 8.98
C SER A 127 7.15 21.55 9.61
N ALA A 128 8.21 21.25 8.85
CA ALA A 128 9.59 21.65 9.19
C ALA A 128 10.60 21.67 8.02
N SER A 129 10.32 21.03 6.87
CA SER A 129 11.24 21.02 5.71
C SER A 129 10.48 20.97 4.37
N PRO A 130 10.90 21.75 3.34
CA PRO A 130 10.11 21.97 2.11
C PRO A 130 10.14 20.82 1.08
N MET A 131 10.52 19.59 1.46
CA MET A 131 10.78 18.50 0.50
C MET A 131 10.00 17.19 0.70
N HIS A 132 9.41 16.92 1.88
CA HIS A 132 8.82 15.59 2.14
C HIS A 132 7.48 15.67 2.90
N SER A 133 6.38 15.49 2.16
CA SER A 133 5.03 15.37 2.70
C SER A 133 4.81 13.99 3.33
N MET A 134 4.57 13.95 4.64
CA MET A 134 4.41 12.68 5.37
C MET A 134 2.94 12.24 5.39
N SER A 135 2.70 11.00 4.97
CA SER A 135 1.42 10.32 5.17
C SER A 135 1.66 8.85 5.47
N GLY A 136 1.02 8.34 6.52
CA GLY A 136 0.89 6.90 6.69
C GLY A 136 0.02 6.36 5.57
N ARG A 137 0.47 5.29 4.89
CA ARG A 137 -0.31 4.63 3.83
C ARG A 137 -1.57 4.04 4.45
N PRO A 138 -2.79 4.47 4.10
CA PRO A 138 -3.99 4.08 4.84
C PRO A 138 -4.59 2.76 4.35
N LEU A 139 -5.44 2.19 5.19
CA LEU A 139 -6.21 0.97 4.98
C LEU A 139 -7.56 1.31 4.36
N SER A 140 -7.76 1.00 3.08
CA SER A 140 -9.06 1.10 2.42
C SER A 140 -9.78 -0.24 2.38
N LYS A 141 -11.10 -0.24 2.56
CA LYS A 141 -11.98 -1.39 2.31
C LYS A 141 -12.71 -1.14 0.99
N CYS A 142 -12.50 -1.98 -0.01
CA CYS A 142 -13.19 -1.90 -1.30
C CYS A 142 -14.56 -2.60 -1.21
N PRO A 143 -15.65 -2.07 -1.81
CA PRO A 143 -16.88 -2.83 -1.96
C PRO A 143 -16.65 -4.05 -2.88
N GLY A 144 -17.41 -5.14 -2.67
CA GLY A 144 -17.09 -6.52 -3.10
C GLY A 144 -17.10 -6.84 -4.61
N ARG A 145 -16.89 -5.87 -5.49
CA ARG A 145 -16.67 -6.07 -6.93
C ARG A 145 -15.38 -5.32 -7.27
N GLN A 146 -14.40 -5.96 -7.92
CA GLN A 146 -13.07 -5.38 -8.17
C GLN A 146 -13.18 -3.99 -8.82
N THR A 147 -13.05 -2.94 -8.03
CA THR A 147 -13.11 -1.55 -8.48
C THR A 147 -11.82 -1.20 -9.23
N SER A 148 -11.80 -0.14 -10.04
CA SER A 148 -10.61 0.22 -10.83
C SER A 148 -9.39 0.57 -9.95
N CYS A 149 -9.65 0.95 -8.70
CA CYS A 149 -8.70 1.01 -7.57
C CYS A 149 -7.82 -0.25 -7.42
N VAL A 150 -8.34 -1.44 -7.76
CA VAL A 150 -7.61 -2.72 -7.71
C VAL A 150 -6.60 -2.87 -8.86
N THR A 151 -6.80 -2.21 -10.00
CA THR A 151 -6.17 -2.62 -11.28
C THR A 151 -5.25 -1.61 -11.95
N LYS A 152 -5.40 -0.30 -11.73
CA LYS A 152 -4.75 0.69 -12.64
C LYS A 152 -3.57 1.52 -12.12
N HIS A 153 -3.46 1.84 -10.83
CA HIS A 153 -2.35 2.68 -10.35
C HIS A 153 -1.72 2.18 -9.04
N SER A 154 -0.45 2.54 -8.86
CA SER A 154 0.16 2.50 -7.53
C SER A 154 -0.60 3.47 -6.63
N ARG A 155 -1.27 2.93 -5.59
CA ARG A 155 -2.04 3.71 -4.61
C ARG A 155 -3.45 3.06 -4.45
N PRO A 156 -4.12 2.85 -3.30
CA PRO A 156 -3.73 2.69 -1.89
C PRO A 156 -3.66 1.19 -1.49
N PHE A 157 -4.14 0.77 -0.31
CA PHE A 157 -4.17 -0.63 0.17
C PHE A 157 -5.61 -1.10 0.34
N CYS A 158 -6.11 -2.05 -0.46
CA CYS A 158 -7.51 -2.49 -0.39
C CYS A 158 -7.72 -3.87 0.26
N THR A 159 -8.67 -3.96 1.18
CA THR A 159 -9.26 -5.23 1.61
C THR A 159 -10.55 -5.50 0.83
N SER A 160 -10.71 -6.75 0.39
CA SER A 160 -11.92 -7.29 -0.24
C SER A 160 -12.42 -8.48 0.57
#